data_AF-A0A7S0IQI2-F1
#
_entry.id   AF-A0A7S0IQI2-F1
#
_cell.length_a   1.000
_cell.length_b   1.000
_cell.length_c   1.000
_cell.angle_alpha   90.00
_cell.angle_beta   90.00
_cell.angle_gamma   90.00
#
_symmetry.space_group_name_H-M   'P 1'
#
loop_
_entity.id
_entity.type
_entity.pdbx_description
1 polymer ?
#
loop_
_entity_poly.entity_id
_entity_poly.type
_entity_poly.pdbx_seq_one_letter_code
_entity_poly.pdbx_strand_id
1 'polypeptide(L)'
;MVVAMATAAATAETAEAAGARGQTEAPAAAAACDFPSEVILDANLPCLDDECAVANVRVVEVPSANETVFYEYMRPACVSLAFYAGARQIRTAGAAWPADIGATTMCADASAEAAGTVCCPPDALDGASATSQECTYVGERVDFATAQAKCAEVGGEVCSWRDGAAAGGDACGYDAIHAWLDSPCSLQAHVHNSGHVSLVQLNSNYATTALDSGHSFRVRWADGEYPRAGDNCAGASGCMVHGTGCLCNVDVHAGAVFTGSAMPTAAAAEAELMVGAPDPSSVDGYAMCAHDECIADGELQVYTLGGAASLDERTIFRLLWNGSRPVYMANKRSTVSIRGASHLAFRNPPQFMSIP
;
A
#
# COMPACT_ATOMS: atom_id res chain seq x y z
N MET A 1 -10.43 8.92 0.20
CA MET A 1 -11.17 9.70 1.22
C MET A 1 -12.66 9.54 0.93
N VAL A 2 -13.46 8.92 1.81
CA VAL A 2 -14.92 8.79 1.59
C VAL A 2 -15.75 8.62 2.90
N VAL A 3 -16.86 9.40 2.96
CA VAL A 3 -18.14 9.39 3.76
C VAL A 3 -18.04 9.63 5.29
N ALA A 4 -18.84 10.52 5.91
CA ALA A 4 -20.29 10.76 5.72
C ALA A 4 -20.89 12.15 6.08
N MET A 5 -21.72 12.69 5.17
CA MET A 5 -23.16 12.91 5.39
C MET A 5 -23.84 13.26 4.05
N ALA A 6 -24.56 12.31 3.46
CA ALA A 6 -25.56 12.58 2.45
C ALA A 6 -26.78 11.70 2.72
N THR A 7 -27.94 12.32 2.92
CA THR A 7 -29.24 11.68 2.77
C THR A 7 -29.40 11.29 1.29
N ALA A 8 -28.84 10.15 0.89
CA ALA A 8 -28.97 9.63 -0.47
C ALA A 8 -30.15 8.66 -0.54
N ALA A 9 -31.22 9.10 -1.21
CA ALA A 9 -32.18 8.18 -1.82
C ALA A 9 -31.45 7.45 -2.97
N ALA A 10 -31.14 6.18 -2.79
CA ALA A 10 -30.59 5.33 -3.84
C ALA A 10 -31.69 5.03 -4.88
N THR A 11 -31.48 5.40 -6.14
CA THR A 11 -32.30 4.93 -7.26
C THR A 11 -31.75 3.61 -7.77
N ALA A 12 -32.50 2.53 -7.58
CA ALA A 12 -32.23 1.23 -8.20
C ALA A 12 -32.66 1.27 -9.67
N GLU A 13 -31.74 0.96 -10.59
CA GLU A 13 -32.05 0.77 -12.01
C GLU A 13 -32.10 -0.74 -12.31
N THR A 14 -33.30 -1.30 -12.42
CA THR A 14 -33.54 -2.62 -13.02
C THR A 14 -34.02 -2.45 -14.45
N ALA A 15 -33.30 -3.03 -15.40
CA ALA A 15 -33.67 -3.09 -16.81
C ALA A 15 -34.80 -4.11 -17.06
N GLU A 16 -35.96 -3.66 -17.55
CA GLU A 16 -36.75 -4.38 -18.57
C GLU A 16 -37.78 -3.45 -19.26
N ALA A 17 -38.04 -3.71 -20.54
CA ALA A 17 -38.71 -2.82 -21.48
C ALA A 17 -40.26 -2.85 -21.42
N ALA A 18 -40.88 -1.66 -21.58
CA ALA A 18 -42.01 -1.33 -22.48
C ALA A 18 -42.99 -0.27 -21.92
N GLY A 19 -43.28 0.76 -22.74
CA GLY A 19 -44.64 1.33 -22.86
C GLY A 19 -45.11 2.42 -21.87
N ALA A 20 -44.90 3.69 -22.26
CA ALA A 20 -45.81 4.84 -22.20
C ALA A 20 -46.62 5.22 -20.93
N ARG A 21 -46.56 6.54 -20.67
CA ARG A 21 -47.45 7.47 -19.94
C ARG A 21 -47.17 7.66 -18.44
N GLY A 22 -46.99 8.94 -18.11
CA GLY A 22 -46.51 9.40 -16.82
C GLY A 22 -47.54 9.52 -15.72
N GLN A 23 -47.02 9.78 -14.53
CA GLN A 23 -47.56 10.66 -13.50
C GLN A 23 -46.43 10.89 -12.49
N THR A 24 -46.25 12.15 -12.12
CA THR A 24 -45.42 12.60 -11.00
C THR A 24 -46.08 12.15 -9.69
N GLU A 25 -45.46 11.22 -8.98
CA GLU A 25 -45.78 10.89 -7.59
C GLU A 25 -44.51 10.96 -6.74
N ALA A 26 -44.64 11.57 -5.56
CA ALA A 26 -43.57 11.74 -4.58
C ALA A 26 -42.99 10.37 -4.17
N PRO A 27 -41.68 10.29 -3.82
CA PRO A 27 -41.11 9.02 -3.41
C PRO A 27 -41.80 8.54 -2.13
N ALA A 28 -42.42 7.36 -2.25
CA ALA A 28 -42.90 6.60 -1.11
C ALA A 28 -41.75 6.41 -0.11
N ALA A 29 -42.07 6.52 1.18
CA ALA A 29 -41.13 6.30 2.27
C ALA A 29 -40.33 5.02 2.00
N ALA A 30 -38.99 5.15 1.94
CA ALA A 30 -38.09 4.02 1.82
C ALA A 30 -38.49 2.97 2.86
N ALA A 31 -38.81 1.76 2.40
CA ALA A 31 -39.08 0.65 3.30
C ALA A 31 -37.84 0.46 4.16
N ALA A 32 -38.00 0.50 5.49
CA ALA A 32 -36.94 0.16 6.41
C ALA A 32 -36.40 -1.24 6.04
N CYS A 33 -35.08 -1.42 6.05
CA CYS A 33 -34.36 -2.69 5.86
C CYS A 33 -34.03 -3.14 4.43
N ASP A 34 -33.79 -2.24 3.46
CA ASP A 34 -33.20 -2.62 2.16
C ASP A 34 -31.79 -2.02 2.02
N PHE A 35 -30.79 -2.70 2.57
CA PHE A 35 -29.39 -2.34 2.43
C PHE A 35 -28.73 -3.25 1.40
N PRO A 36 -28.21 -2.73 0.28
CA PRO A 36 -27.48 -3.55 -0.66
C PRO A 36 -26.20 -4.06 -0.01
N SER A 37 -25.74 -5.25 -0.41
CA SER A 37 -24.47 -5.82 0.09
C SER A 37 -23.24 -5.05 -0.41
N GLU A 38 -23.40 -4.26 -1.46
CA GLU A 38 -22.36 -3.46 -2.09
C GLU A 38 -22.93 -2.10 -2.49
N VAL A 39 -22.18 -1.04 -2.21
CA VAL A 39 -22.53 0.33 -2.59
C VAL A 39 -21.38 0.86 -3.44
N ILE A 40 -21.67 1.22 -4.69
CA ILE A 40 -20.73 1.87 -5.59
C ILE A 40 -21.05 3.36 -5.58
N LEU A 41 -20.03 4.19 -5.36
CA LEU A 41 -20.16 5.64 -5.41
C LEU A 41 -19.72 6.13 -6.78
N ASP A 42 -20.57 6.93 -7.43
CA ASP A 42 -20.27 7.49 -8.75
C ASP A 42 -19.33 8.70 -8.70
N ALA A 43 -18.99 9.17 -7.49
CA ALA A 43 -18.10 10.30 -7.26
C ALA A 43 -17.38 10.19 -5.91
N ASN A 44 -16.22 10.85 -5.82
CA ASN A 44 -15.54 11.09 -4.55
C ASN A 44 -16.41 11.98 -3.66
N LEU A 45 -16.52 11.63 -2.38
CA LEU A 45 -17.22 12.44 -1.40
C LEU A 45 -16.23 13.37 -0.70
N PRO A 46 -16.58 14.65 -0.47
CA PRO A 46 -15.74 15.54 0.33
C PRO A 46 -15.64 14.99 1.76
N CYS A 47 -14.46 15.07 2.37
CA CYS A 47 -14.36 14.83 3.80
C CYS A 47 -14.98 15.97 4.60
N LEU A 48 -15.37 15.64 5.83
CA LEU A 48 -15.80 16.59 6.84
C LEU A 48 -15.00 16.35 8.12
N ASP A 49 -14.47 17.41 8.71
CA ASP A 49 -13.79 17.41 10.01
C ASP A 49 -12.70 16.33 10.15
N ASP A 50 -12.88 15.38 11.07
CA ASP A 50 -11.88 14.37 11.45
C ASP A 50 -11.55 13.39 10.32
N GLU A 51 -12.49 13.17 9.38
CA GLU A 51 -12.24 12.35 8.19
C GLU A 51 -11.17 12.96 7.27
N CYS A 52 -10.95 14.27 7.38
CA CYS A 52 -9.89 14.97 6.66
C CYS A 52 -8.51 14.77 7.31
N ALA A 53 -8.47 14.30 8.55
CA ALA A 53 -7.24 14.11 9.33
C ALA A 53 -6.75 12.66 9.33
N VAL A 54 -7.51 11.72 8.78
CA VAL A 54 -7.13 10.30 8.70
C VAL A 54 -6.56 9.94 7.33
N ALA A 55 -5.59 9.04 7.33
CA ALA A 55 -4.93 8.58 6.10
C ALA A 55 -5.85 7.68 5.26
N ASN A 56 -6.62 6.81 5.93
CA ASN A 56 -7.64 5.98 5.29
C ASN A 56 -8.89 5.82 6.16
N VAL A 57 -9.99 5.45 5.50
CA VAL A 57 -11.25 5.02 6.12
C VAL A 57 -11.41 3.53 5.79
N ARG A 58 -11.76 2.71 6.78
CA ARG A 58 -11.95 1.26 6.59
C ARG A 58 -13.39 0.83 6.74
N VAL A 59 -14.11 1.43 7.67
CA VAL A 59 -15.50 1.13 7.94
C VAL A 59 -16.28 2.43 7.93
N VAL A 60 -17.41 2.44 7.24
CA VAL A 60 -18.33 3.57 7.14
C VAL A 60 -19.62 3.20 7.84
N GLU A 61 -20.01 4.01 8.82
CA GLU A 61 -21.32 3.90 9.47
C GLU A 61 -22.40 4.59 8.62
N VAL A 62 -23.48 3.88 8.33
CA VAL A 62 -24.64 4.40 7.61
C VAL A 62 -25.88 4.27 8.50
N PRO A 63 -26.24 5.33 9.23
CA PRO A 63 -27.45 5.33 10.04
C PRO A 63 -28.69 5.54 9.16
N SER A 64 -29.76 4.82 9.46
CA SER A 64 -31.11 5.06 8.96
C SER A 64 -32.04 5.47 10.10
N ALA A 65 -33.32 5.72 9.79
CA ALA A 65 -34.31 6.07 10.81
C ALA A 65 -34.50 4.99 11.89
N ASN A 66 -34.23 3.72 11.57
CA ASN A 66 -34.55 2.57 12.44
C ASN A 66 -33.37 1.65 12.75
N GLU A 67 -32.27 1.72 12.00
CA GLU A 67 -31.09 0.86 12.18
C GLU A 67 -29.81 1.52 11.66
N THR A 68 -28.67 1.06 12.18
CA THR A 68 -27.33 1.45 11.72
C THR A 68 -26.69 0.25 11.07
N VAL A 69 -26.20 0.42 9.84
CA VAL A 69 -25.37 -0.59 9.15
C VAL A 69 -23.95 -0.07 8.97
N PHE A 70 -23.00 -1.00 8.82
CA PHE A 70 -21.60 -0.69 8.60
C PHE A 70 -21.16 -1.30 7.28
N TYR A 71 -20.51 -0.49 6.44
CA TYR A 71 -19.90 -0.92 5.19
C TYR A 71 -18.38 -0.92 5.32
N GLU A 72 -17.71 -1.97 4.82
CA GLU A 72 -16.26 -1.95 4.67
C GLU A 72 -15.89 -1.23 3.36
N TYR A 73 -14.98 -0.26 3.44
CA TYR A 73 -14.48 0.42 2.26
C TYR A 73 -13.55 -0.51 1.46
N MET A 74 -14.00 -0.87 0.26
CA MET A 74 -13.21 -1.62 -0.70
C MET A 74 -12.25 -0.69 -1.43
N ARG A 75 -10.98 -0.69 -1.02
CA ARG A 75 -9.93 0.06 -1.71
C ARG A 75 -9.78 -0.43 -3.16
N PRO A 76 -9.52 0.46 -4.13
CA PRO A 76 -9.10 0.05 -5.47
C PRO A 76 -7.96 -0.97 -5.40
N ALA A 77 -7.96 -1.93 -6.31
CA ALA A 77 -6.93 -2.96 -6.35
C ALA A 77 -5.56 -2.34 -6.65
N CYS A 78 -4.79 -2.10 -5.60
CA CYS A 78 -3.40 -1.64 -5.66
C CYS A 78 -2.48 -2.81 -5.30
N VAL A 79 -1.39 -2.96 -6.06
CA VAL A 79 -0.36 -3.96 -5.77
C VAL A 79 0.77 -3.31 -4.97
N SER A 80 1.09 -3.86 -3.81
CA SER A 80 2.33 -3.53 -3.10
C SER A 80 3.51 -4.19 -3.81
N LEU A 81 4.69 -3.58 -3.72
CA LEU A 81 5.92 -4.18 -4.22
C LEU A 81 6.54 -5.10 -3.18
N ALA A 82 7.16 -6.19 -3.61
CA ALA A 82 7.68 -7.21 -2.69
C ALA A 82 8.85 -6.70 -1.81
N PHE A 83 9.67 -5.79 -2.33
CA PHE A 83 10.76 -5.16 -1.60
C PHE A 83 10.51 -3.67 -1.43
N TYR A 84 10.94 -3.10 -0.31
CA TYR A 84 10.80 -1.68 -0.01
C TYR A 84 12.02 -1.16 0.75
N ALA A 85 12.25 0.15 0.66
CA ALA A 85 13.33 0.82 1.38
C ALA A 85 12.84 1.27 2.76
N GLY A 86 13.76 1.46 3.71
CA GLY A 86 13.42 2.03 5.02
C GLY A 86 12.48 1.16 5.87
N ALA A 87 12.50 -0.16 5.68
CA ALA A 87 11.64 -1.09 6.39
C ALA A 87 11.72 -0.93 7.91
N ARG A 88 10.56 -0.90 8.56
CA ARG A 88 10.41 -0.86 10.03
C ARG A 88 9.70 -2.10 10.53
N GLN A 89 10.00 -2.48 11.77
CA GLN A 89 9.29 -3.58 12.41
C GLN A 89 7.88 -3.15 12.79
N ILE A 90 6.95 -4.09 12.64
CA ILE A 90 5.60 -3.99 13.18
C ILE A 90 5.30 -5.25 13.97
N ARG A 91 4.54 -5.12 15.05
CA ARG A 91 4.29 -6.21 16.00
C ARG A 91 2.88 -6.20 16.56
N THR A 92 2.24 -7.36 16.65
CA THR A 92 0.99 -7.56 17.42
C THR A 92 1.29 -7.69 18.91
N ALA A 93 0.31 -7.49 19.78
CA ALA A 93 0.54 -7.71 21.22
C ALA A 93 0.81 -9.20 21.51
N GLY A 94 1.71 -9.47 22.47
CA GLY A 94 2.04 -10.83 22.91
C GLY A 94 0.89 -11.65 23.48
N ALA A 95 -0.27 -11.01 23.76
CA ALA A 95 -1.50 -11.66 24.21
C ALA A 95 -2.53 -11.85 23.08
N ALA A 96 -2.13 -11.74 21.80
CA ALA A 96 -3.01 -11.97 20.67
C ALA A 96 -3.70 -13.35 20.78
N TRP A 97 -5.01 -13.38 20.59
CA TRP A 97 -5.79 -14.62 20.58
C TRP A 97 -5.71 -15.27 19.19
N PRO A 98 -5.40 -16.58 19.05
CA PRO A 98 -5.13 -17.55 20.11
C PRO A 98 -3.77 -17.35 20.80
N ALA A 99 -3.75 -17.42 22.14
CA ALA A 99 -2.57 -17.14 22.98
C ALA A 99 -1.34 -18.04 22.69
N ASP A 100 -1.56 -19.14 21.99
CA ASP A 100 -0.60 -20.14 21.54
C ASP A 100 0.17 -19.74 20.27
N ILE A 101 -0.25 -18.69 19.55
CA ILE A 101 0.46 -18.17 18.36
C ILE A 101 1.55 -17.14 18.75
N GLY A 102 1.42 -16.52 19.93
CA GLY A 102 2.32 -15.46 20.40
C GLY A 102 2.26 -14.20 19.53
N ALA A 103 3.06 -13.18 19.86
CA ALA A 103 3.17 -11.99 19.04
C ALA A 103 3.82 -12.30 17.68
N THR A 104 3.22 -11.79 16.62
CA THR A 104 3.81 -11.76 15.28
C THR A 104 4.60 -10.48 15.09
N THR A 105 5.82 -10.60 14.56
CA THR A 105 6.71 -9.50 14.22
C THR A 105 7.10 -9.64 12.76
N MET A 106 6.96 -8.56 12.00
CA MET A 106 7.27 -8.52 10.58
C MET A 106 7.83 -7.16 10.18
N CYS A 107 8.44 -7.10 9.01
CA CYS A 107 8.79 -5.84 8.38
C CYS A 107 7.57 -5.28 7.63
N ALA A 108 7.45 -3.95 7.61
CA ALA A 108 6.55 -3.22 6.74
C ALA A 108 7.26 -2.00 6.13
N ASP A 109 6.72 -1.52 5.01
CA ASP A 109 7.14 -0.27 4.37
C ASP A 109 6.74 0.91 5.26
N ALA A 110 7.72 1.67 5.75
CA ALA A 110 7.50 2.80 6.65
C ALA A 110 6.67 3.94 6.02
N SER A 111 6.56 3.97 4.69
CA SER A 111 5.74 4.93 3.95
C SER A 111 4.31 4.45 3.67
N ALA A 112 4.00 3.19 3.98
CA ALA A 112 2.67 2.62 3.81
C ALA A 112 1.86 2.70 5.11
N GLU A 113 0.54 2.80 4.99
CA GLU A 113 -0.42 2.73 6.10
C GLU A 113 -0.56 1.29 6.65
N ALA A 114 0.54 0.75 7.16
CA ALA A 114 0.67 -0.68 7.44
C ALA A 114 0.32 -1.06 8.89
N ALA A 115 0.45 -0.14 9.84
CA ALA A 115 0.30 -0.45 11.26
C ALA A 115 -0.28 0.71 12.09
N GLY A 116 -0.76 0.36 13.29
CA GLY A 116 -1.29 1.32 14.27
C GLY A 116 -0.20 2.05 15.07
N THR A 117 -0.62 3.05 15.85
CA THR A 117 0.27 3.90 16.64
C THR A 117 0.22 3.54 18.12
N VAL A 118 1.36 3.11 18.67
CA VAL A 118 1.51 2.84 20.10
C VAL A 118 2.71 3.61 20.63
N CYS A 119 2.48 4.37 21.69
CA CYS A 119 3.44 5.33 22.21
C CYS A 119 3.99 4.88 23.56
N CYS A 120 5.30 5.06 23.72
CA CYS A 120 6.06 4.74 24.91
C CYS A 120 6.67 6.02 25.52
N PRO A 121 6.92 6.04 26.84
CA PRO A 121 7.72 7.09 27.45
C PRO A 121 9.14 7.10 26.88
N PRO A 122 9.78 8.27 26.72
CA PRO A 122 11.14 8.38 26.18
C PRO A 122 12.21 7.62 26.98
N ASP A 123 11.97 7.40 28.27
CA ASP A 123 12.88 6.72 29.20
C ASP A 123 12.43 5.29 29.54
N ALA A 124 11.58 4.67 28.72
CA ALA A 124 11.08 3.32 28.98
C ALA A 124 12.21 2.27 28.82
N LEU A 125 12.93 2.01 29.91
CA LEU A 125 14.09 1.12 29.94
C LEU A 125 13.81 -0.34 29.57
N ASP A 126 12.54 -0.77 29.51
CA ASP A 126 12.16 -2.17 29.27
C ASP A 126 11.01 -2.40 28.27
N GLY A 127 10.56 -1.39 27.51
CA GLY A 127 9.52 -1.59 26.46
C GLY A 127 8.20 -2.25 26.91
N ALA A 128 8.00 -2.41 28.22
CA ALA A 128 6.98 -3.27 28.82
C ALA A 128 5.70 -2.51 29.20
N SER A 129 5.60 -1.23 28.84
CA SER A 129 4.44 -0.41 29.15
C SER A 129 4.23 0.60 28.03
N ALA A 130 3.64 0.14 26.92
CA ALA A 130 2.93 1.04 26.02
C ALA A 130 1.99 1.91 26.85
N THR A 131 2.24 3.21 26.90
CA THR A 131 1.49 4.13 27.77
C THR A 131 0.20 4.60 27.14
N SER A 132 0.15 4.66 25.81
CA SER A 132 -1.05 5.03 25.08
C SER A 132 -1.11 4.39 23.69
N GLN A 133 -2.34 4.25 23.20
CA GLN A 133 -2.64 3.95 21.80
C GLN A 133 -3.24 5.24 21.22
N GLU A 134 -2.72 5.70 20.08
CA GLU A 134 -3.21 6.91 19.44
C GLU A 134 -3.96 6.54 18.16
N CYS A 135 -5.27 6.74 18.15
CA CYS A 135 -6.10 6.51 16.99
C CYS A 135 -7.28 7.48 16.91
N THR A 136 -7.71 7.78 15.69
CA THR A 136 -8.96 8.52 15.42
C THR A 136 -10.15 7.56 15.39
N TYR A 137 -9.93 6.30 14.98
CA TYR A 137 -10.93 5.24 14.99
C TYR A 137 -10.27 3.87 15.22
N VAL A 138 -11.08 2.88 15.62
CA VAL A 138 -10.60 1.53 15.94
C VAL A 138 -9.97 0.87 14.71
N GLY A 139 -8.73 0.41 14.86
CA GLY A 139 -7.99 -0.27 13.80
C GLY A 139 -7.38 0.67 12.76
N GLU A 140 -7.31 1.97 13.04
CA GLU A 140 -6.62 2.95 12.19
C GLU A 140 -5.17 2.51 11.94
N ARG A 141 -4.76 2.53 10.67
CA ARG A 141 -3.37 2.32 10.27
C ARG A 141 -2.84 3.58 9.62
N VAL A 142 -1.61 3.90 9.96
CA VAL A 142 -0.90 5.09 9.49
C VAL A 142 0.48 4.70 8.99
N ASP A 143 1.14 5.60 8.27
CA ASP A 143 2.57 5.45 7.99
C ASP A 143 3.41 5.68 9.26
N PHE A 144 4.69 5.32 9.21
CA PHE A 144 5.57 5.41 10.37
C PHE A 144 5.80 6.86 10.81
N ALA A 145 5.87 7.81 9.86
CA ALA A 145 6.08 9.22 10.16
C ALA A 145 4.91 9.83 10.92
N THR A 146 3.69 9.46 10.55
CA THR A 146 2.46 9.85 11.24
C THR A 146 2.40 9.25 12.65
N ALA A 147 2.80 7.98 12.81
CA ALA A 147 2.90 7.37 14.13
C ALA A 147 3.90 8.10 15.04
N GLN A 148 5.06 8.50 14.50
CA GLN A 148 6.02 9.33 15.23
C GLN A 148 5.44 10.69 15.63
N ALA A 149 4.72 11.35 14.73
CA ALA A 149 4.08 12.63 15.02
C ALA A 149 3.04 12.51 16.15
N LYS A 150 2.12 11.53 16.04
CA LYS A 150 1.11 11.26 17.07
C LYS A 150 1.74 10.95 18.44
N CYS A 151 2.82 10.17 18.49
CA CYS A 151 3.50 9.92 19.75
C CYS A 151 4.20 11.14 20.34
N ALA A 152 4.80 11.99 19.51
CA ALA A 152 5.43 13.23 19.96
C ALA A 152 4.40 14.20 20.58
N GLU A 153 3.17 14.23 20.06
CA GLU A 153 2.07 15.08 20.59
C GLU A 153 1.70 14.73 22.04
N VAL A 154 1.76 13.44 22.40
CA VAL A 154 1.52 12.97 23.78
C VAL A 154 2.79 12.93 24.64
N GLY A 155 3.89 13.51 24.15
CA GLY A 155 5.17 13.58 24.86
C GLY A 155 5.93 12.25 24.93
N GLY A 156 5.60 11.30 24.05
CA GLY A 156 6.25 10.01 23.94
C GLY A 156 6.97 9.81 22.61
N GLU A 157 7.33 8.56 22.35
CA GLU A 157 7.95 8.09 21.11
C GLU A 157 7.32 6.77 20.66
N VAL A 158 7.50 6.42 19.39
CA VAL A 158 7.11 5.08 18.91
C VAL A 158 7.95 4.05 19.65
N CYS A 159 7.28 3.07 20.25
CA CYS A 159 7.95 2.08 21.09
C CYS A 159 9.05 1.31 20.34
N SER A 160 10.22 1.12 20.97
CA SER A 160 11.28 0.26 20.43
C SER A 160 10.94 -1.24 20.53
N TRP A 161 10.09 -1.59 21.50
CA TRP A 161 9.56 -2.93 21.74
C TRP A 161 8.16 -2.85 22.38
N ARG A 162 7.35 -3.90 22.20
CA ARG A 162 6.04 -4.05 22.86
C ARG A 162 5.75 -5.51 23.15
N ASP A 163 5.44 -5.78 24.42
CA ASP A 163 4.76 -6.98 24.88
C ASP A 163 3.62 -6.59 25.82
N GLY A 164 2.45 -7.20 25.62
CA GLY A 164 1.24 -6.91 26.41
C GLY A 164 0.34 -5.79 25.84
N ALA A 165 -0.79 -5.61 26.53
CA ALA A 165 -1.78 -4.58 26.22
C ALA A 165 -1.28 -3.19 26.68
N ALA A 166 -1.74 -2.13 26.02
CA ALA A 166 -1.44 -0.77 26.46
C ALA A 166 -2.06 -0.47 27.85
N ALA A 167 -1.47 0.47 28.59
CA ALA A 167 -1.84 0.80 29.98
C ALA A 167 -3.31 1.28 30.17
N GLY A 168 -4.07 1.49 29.09
CA GLY A 168 -5.49 1.88 29.08
C GLY A 168 -6.44 0.85 28.46
N GLY A 169 -5.97 -0.37 28.16
CA GLY A 169 -6.73 -1.37 27.39
C GLY A 169 -6.60 -1.18 25.88
N ASP A 170 -7.37 -1.93 25.10
CA ASP A 170 -7.28 -1.98 23.63
C ASP A 170 -8.30 -1.08 22.93
N ALA A 171 -8.30 0.21 23.29
CA ALA A 171 -9.29 1.17 22.76
C ALA A 171 -9.17 1.34 21.23
N CYS A 172 -7.97 1.18 20.67
CA CYS A 172 -7.70 1.30 19.24
C CYS A 172 -7.67 -0.05 18.50
N GLY A 173 -7.88 -1.19 19.17
CA GLY A 173 -7.84 -2.51 18.54
C GLY A 173 -6.43 -3.00 18.17
N TYR A 174 -5.38 -2.33 18.66
CA TYR A 174 -3.98 -2.59 18.34
C TYR A 174 -3.39 -3.80 19.08
N ASP A 175 -4.11 -4.46 19.97
CA ASP A 175 -3.69 -5.76 20.50
C ASP A 175 -3.87 -6.86 19.44
N ALA A 176 -4.91 -6.74 18.59
CA ALA A 176 -5.25 -7.72 17.55
C ALA A 176 -4.62 -7.41 16.18
N ILE A 177 -4.11 -6.18 15.97
CA ILE A 177 -3.41 -5.80 14.73
C ILE A 177 -1.98 -5.34 15.02
N HIS A 178 -1.17 -5.26 13.97
CA HIS A 178 0.22 -4.81 14.10
C HIS A 178 0.28 -3.31 14.43
N ALA A 179 1.18 -2.94 15.35
CA ALA A 179 1.58 -1.57 15.63
C ALA A 179 3.04 -1.33 15.22
N TRP A 180 3.38 -0.09 14.90
CA TRP A 180 4.74 0.32 14.57
C TRP A 180 5.71 0.13 15.75
N LEU A 181 6.94 -0.26 15.43
CA LEU A 181 8.08 -0.21 16.35
C LEU A 181 9.19 0.68 15.76
N ASP A 182 9.91 1.41 16.61
CA ASP A 182 11.12 2.15 16.21
C ASP A 182 12.36 1.23 16.07
N SER A 183 12.13 0.00 15.65
CA SER A 183 13.19 -0.96 15.37
C SER A 183 13.34 -1.12 13.85
N PRO A 184 14.55 -0.97 13.30
CA PRO A 184 14.77 -1.16 11.87
C PRO A 184 14.55 -2.63 11.48
N CYS A 185 14.04 -2.83 10.27
CA CYS A 185 13.86 -4.16 9.69
C CYS A 185 14.74 -4.32 8.46
N SER A 186 15.33 -5.50 8.26
CA SER A 186 16.21 -5.76 7.13
C SER A 186 15.59 -6.79 6.19
N LEU A 187 15.49 -6.41 4.91
CA LEU A 187 15.07 -7.29 3.83
C LEU A 187 16.29 -7.88 3.12
N GLN A 188 16.22 -9.16 2.79
CA GLN A 188 17.19 -9.87 1.97
C GLN A 188 16.49 -10.61 0.83
N ALA A 189 17.24 -10.90 -0.23
CA ALA A 189 16.83 -11.77 -1.30
C ALA A 189 17.57 -13.11 -1.18
N HIS A 190 16.81 -14.20 -1.04
CA HIS A 190 17.35 -15.53 -1.29
C HIS A 190 17.19 -15.84 -2.79
N VAL A 191 18.29 -15.78 -3.52
CA VAL A 191 18.38 -16.08 -4.95
C VAL A 191 18.64 -17.57 -5.13
N HIS A 192 17.68 -18.26 -5.74
CA HIS A 192 17.76 -19.69 -6.01
C HIS A 192 18.63 -19.96 -7.25
N ASN A 193 19.14 -21.20 -7.39
CA ASN A 193 19.92 -21.60 -8.57
C ASN A 193 19.15 -21.46 -9.91
N SER A 194 17.82 -21.38 -9.86
CA SER A 194 16.95 -21.12 -11.03
C SER A 194 16.84 -19.64 -11.41
N GLY A 195 17.39 -18.72 -10.61
CA GLY A 195 17.16 -17.28 -10.71
C GLY A 195 15.83 -16.82 -10.10
N HIS A 196 15.05 -17.71 -9.50
CA HIS A 196 13.92 -17.31 -8.66
C HIS A 196 14.40 -16.61 -7.39
N VAL A 197 13.54 -15.81 -6.78
CA VAL A 197 13.86 -15.05 -5.56
C VAL A 197 12.82 -15.32 -4.48
N SER A 198 13.27 -15.42 -3.24
CA SER A 198 12.43 -15.30 -2.03
C SER A 198 12.74 -14.01 -1.29
N LEU A 199 11.71 -13.37 -0.74
CA LEU A 199 11.87 -12.29 0.24
C LEU A 199 12.15 -12.89 1.60
N VAL A 200 13.23 -12.44 2.24
CA VAL A 200 13.60 -12.84 3.60
C VAL A 200 13.57 -11.61 4.51
N GLN A 201 12.88 -11.73 5.65
CA GLN A 201 12.83 -10.69 6.68
C GLN A 201 13.66 -11.16 7.90
N LEU A 202 14.85 -10.59 8.10
CA LEU A 202 15.82 -11.07 9.11
C LEU A 202 15.33 -10.92 10.56
N ASN A 203 14.59 -9.85 10.85
CA ASN A 203 14.13 -9.52 12.20
C ASN A 203 12.62 -9.78 12.33
N SER A 204 12.12 -10.82 11.67
CA SER A 204 10.70 -11.22 11.68
C SER A 204 10.58 -12.66 12.17
N ASN A 205 9.46 -12.99 12.82
CA ASN A 205 9.07 -14.37 13.10
C ASN A 205 7.95 -14.85 12.17
N TYR A 206 7.68 -14.12 11.09
CA TYR A 206 6.63 -14.45 10.13
C TYR A 206 7.13 -15.55 9.18
N ALA A 207 6.54 -16.74 9.33
CA ALA A 207 7.01 -17.96 8.65
C ALA A 207 7.09 -17.83 7.12
N THR A 208 6.18 -17.08 6.51
CA THR A 208 6.12 -16.86 5.06
C THR A 208 7.36 -16.15 4.50
N THR A 209 8.01 -15.32 5.30
CA THR A 209 9.22 -14.56 4.95
C THR A 209 10.47 -15.04 5.69
N ALA A 210 10.40 -16.22 6.33
CA ALA A 210 11.55 -16.85 6.94
C ALA A 210 12.55 -17.30 5.86
N LEU A 211 13.82 -17.43 6.24
CA LEU A 211 14.79 -18.12 5.41
C LEU A 211 14.30 -19.56 5.15
N ASP A 212 14.40 -20.01 3.91
CA ASP A 212 13.91 -21.32 3.47
C ASP A 212 12.40 -21.57 3.68
N SER A 213 11.58 -20.52 3.64
CA SER A 213 10.11 -20.63 3.75
C SER A 213 9.43 -21.43 2.62
N GLY A 214 10.17 -21.77 1.56
CA GLY A 214 9.65 -22.42 0.35
C GLY A 214 8.91 -21.47 -0.60
N HIS A 215 8.60 -20.25 -0.18
CA HIS A 215 8.02 -19.22 -1.05
C HIS A 215 9.09 -18.65 -1.97
N SER A 216 8.91 -18.80 -3.28
CA SER A 216 9.78 -18.15 -4.28
C SER A 216 8.95 -17.69 -5.47
N PHE A 217 9.41 -16.63 -6.12
CA PHE A 217 8.76 -16.06 -7.30
C PHE A 217 9.79 -15.76 -8.39
N ARG A 218 9.29 -15.66 -9.62
CA ARG A 218 10.11 -15.28 -10.78
C ARG A 218 10.33 -13.78 -10.79
N VAL A 219 11.54 -13.38 -11.14
CA VAL A 219 11.91 -11.98 -11.37
C VAL A 219 12.57 -11.85 -12.72
N ARG A 220 12.54 -10.63 -13.27
CA ARG A 220 13.27 -10.30 -14.50
C ARG A 220 14.59 -9.64 -14.13
N TRP A 221 15.64 -10.45 -14.10
CA TRP A 221 17.01 -9.98 -13.92
C TRP A 221 17.46 -9.10 -15.09
N ALA A 222 18.23 -8.06 -14.78
CA ALA A 222 18.97 -7.26 -15.75
C ALA A 222 19.95 -8.18 -16.49
N ASP A 223 19.96 -8.09 -17.82
CA ASP A 223 20.81 -8.88 -18.70
C ASP A 223 20.74 -10.41 -18.53
N GLY A 224 19.76 -10.91 -17.77
CA GLY A 224 19.65 -12.33 -17.43
C GLY A 224 20.68 -12.82 -16.41
N GLU A 225 21.43 -11.93 -15.75
CA GLU A 225 22.48 -12.26 -14.79
C GLU A 225 21.99 -12.23 -13.34
N TYR A 226 22.43 -13.20 -12.54
CA TYR A 226 22.09 -13.31 -11.12
C TYR A 226 23.18 -14.04 -10.33
N PRO A 227 23.34 -13.78 -9.01
CA PRO A 227 24.33 -14.47 -8.18
C PRO A 227 24.11 -15.98 -8.13
N ARG A 228 25.19 -16.77 -8.20
CA ARG A 228 25.11 -18.23 -8.13
C ARG A 228 26.01 -18.78 -7.02
N ALA A 229 25.63 -19.89 -6.40
CA ALA A 229 26.49 -20.52 -5.41
C ALA A 229 27.86 -20.92 -5.99
N GLY A 230 27.88 -21.37 -7.26
CA GLY A 230 29.09 -21.86 -7.93
C GLY A 230 30.16 -20.80 -8.22
N ASP A 231 29.79 -19.52 -8.27
CA ASP A 231 30.72 -18.39 -8.42
C ASP A 231 30.90 -17.59 -7.11
N ASN A 232 30.58 -18.22 -5.98
CA ASN A 232 30.60 -17.60 -4.65
C ASN A 232 29.74 -16.33 -4.60
N CYS A 233 28.53 -16.39 -5.17
CA CYS A 233 27.57 -15.29 -5.26
C CYS A 233 28.16 -14.03 -5.90
N ALA A 234 28.89 -14.24 -7.01
CA ALA A 234 29.65 -13.23 -7.74
C ALA A 234 30.67 -12.44 -6.88
N GLY A 235 31.03 -12.93 -5.69
CA GLY A 235 31.85 -12.20 -4.73
C GLY A 235 31.20 -10.91 -4.19
N ALA A 236 29.88 -10.77 -4.32
CA ALA A 236 29.16 -9.57 -3.91
C ALA A 236 29.21 -9.37 -2.38
N SER A 237 29.55 -8.17 -1.93
CA SER A 237 29.66 -7.86 -0.50
C SER A 237 28.29 -7.92 0.18
N GLY A 238 28.16 -8.69 1.26
CA GLY A 238 26.86 -8.88 1.92
C GLY A 238 25.96 -9.88 1.20
N CYS A 239 26.53 -10.70 0.32
CA CYS A 239 25.92 -11.92 -0.16
C CYS A 239 26.75 -13.15 0.25
N MET A 240 26.08 -14.23 0.61
CA MET A 240 26.71 -15.49 1.01
C MET A 240 26.04 -16.69 0.34
N VAL A 241 26.82 -17.73 0.09
CA VAL A 241 26.29 -19.01 -0.41
C VAL A 241 25.38 -19.61 0.66
N HIS A 242 24.16 -19.98 0.25
CA HIS A 242 23.18 -20.65 1.09
C HIS A 242 22.57 -21.83 0.32
N GLY A 243 22.89 -23.05 0.74
CA GLY A 243 22.50 -24.26 0.00
C GLY A 243 23.04 -24.26 -1.43
N THR A 244 22.14 -24.22 -2.42
CA THR A 244 22.49 -24.13 -3.86
C THR A 244 22.32 -22.71 -4.43
N GLY A 245 21.88 -21.76 -3.58
CA GLY A 245 21.61 -20.38 -3.94
C GLY A 245 22.50 -19.40 -3.18
N CYS A 246 22.03 -18.16 -3.14
CA CYS A 246 22.72 -17.02 -2.57
C CYS A 246 21.76 -16.21 -1.70
N LEU A 247 22.12 -15.96 -0.44
CA LEU A 247 21.38 -15.06 0.44
C LEU A 247 22.09 -13.70 0.44
N CYS A 248 21.42 -12.69 -0.11
CA CYS A 248 22.01 -11.37 -0.33
C CYS A 248 21.24 -10.25 0.36
N ASN A 249 21.98 -9.29 0.90
CA ASN A 249 21.46 -7.95 1.18
C ASN A 249 21.06 -7.26 -0.12
N VAL A 250 19.98 -6.49 -0.07
CA VAL A 250 19.44 -5.77 -1.22
C VAL A 250 19.31 -4.28 -0.97
N ASP A 251 19.39 -3.52 -2.04
CA ASP A 251 19.05 -2.10 -2.09
C ASP A 251 17.87 -1.92 -3.04
N VAL A 252 16.87 -1.12 -2.62
CA VAL A 252 15.68 -0.83 -3.41
C VAL A 252 15.78 0.59 -3.93
N HIS A 253 15.69 0.73 -5.25
CA HIS A 253 15.71 2.00 -5.95
C HIS A 253 14.35 2.22 -6.59
N ALA A 254 13.62 3.24 -6.15
CA ALA A 254 12.36 3.66 -6.73
C ALA A 254 12.43 5.12 -7.19
N GLY A 255 11.77 5.43 -8.31
CA GLY A 255 11.69 6.79 -8.80
C GLY A 255 10.94 6.91 -10.13
N ALA A 256 10.85 8.15 -10.60
CA ALA A 256 10.24 8.49 -11.87
C ALA A 256 11.01 7.90 -13.06
N VAL A 257 10.28 7.38 -14.06
CA VAL A 257 10.90 6.91 -15.32
C VAL A 257 11.21 8.09 -16.24
N PHE A 258 10.25 9.01 -16.37
CA PHE A 258 10.36 10.23 -17.15
C PHE A 258 10.34 11.44 -16.21
N THR A 259 11.15 12.47 -16.48
CA THR A 259 11.25 13.65 -15.63
C THR A 259 11.31 14.95 -16.44
N GLY A 260 10.85 16.05 -15.84
CA GLY A 260 10.87 17.37 -16.48
C GLY A 260 9.81 17.50 -17.57
N SER A 261 10.04 18.36 -18.57
CA SER A 261 9.05 18.67 -19.62
C SER A 261 9.19 17.83 -20.90
N ALA A 262 10.16 16.91 -20.95
CA ALA A 262 10.38 16.07 -22.12
C ALA A 262 9.39 14.90 -22.15
N MET A 263 8.37 14.99 -23.01
CA MET A 263 7.34 13.97 -23.12
C MET A 263 7.85 12.72 -23.86
N PRO A 264 7.63 11.51 -23.33
CA PRO A 264 7.97 10.28 -24.02
C PRO A 264 6.97 9.99 -25.15
N THR A 265 7.36 9.14 -26.09
CA THR A 265 6.42 8.55 -27.07
C THR A 265 5.57 7.48 -26.40
N ALA A 266 4.39 7.18 -26.95
CA ALA A 266 3.57 6.05 -26.48
C ALA A 266 4.35 4.72 -26.44
N ALA A 267 5.19 4.46 -27.44
CA ALA A 267 6.04 3.26 -27.49
C ALA A 267 7.11 3.22 -26.38
N ALA A 268 7.72 4.36 -26.05
CA ALA A 268 8.67 4.44 -24.94
C ALA A 268 7.96 4.25 -23.59
N ALA A 269 6.78 4.84 -23.41
CA ALA A 269 5.97 4.67 -22.22
C ALA A 269 5.54 3.21 -22.04
N GLU A 270 5.07 2.54 -23.10
CA GLU A 270 4.69 1.12 -23.06
C GLU A 270 5.89 0.20 -22.74
N ALA A 271 7.08 0.50 -23.28
CA ALA A 271 8.27 -0.29 -23.04
C ALA A 271 8.84 -0.16 -21.62
N GLU A 272 8.69 1.01 -21.00
CA GLU A 272 9.38 1.32 -19.74
C GLU A 272 8.49 1.30 -18.51
N LEU A 273 7.20 1.65 -18.67
CA LEU A 273 6.21 1.68 -17.59
C LEU A 273 5.57 0.31 -17.45
N MET A 274 5.67 -0.26 -16.25
CA MET A 274 5.20 -1.63 -15.95
C MET A 274 4.32 -1.68 -14.70
N VAL A 275 4.01 -0.51 -14.12
CA VAL A 275 3.20 -0.37 -12.92
C VAL A 275 1.90 0.32 -13.33
N GLY A 276 0.77 -0.31 -13.05
CA GLY A 276 -0.54 0.29 -13.29
C GLY A 276 -0.78 1.48 -12.37
N ALA A 277 -1.58 2.43 -12.82
CA ALA A 277 -2.11 3.53 -12.01
C ALA A 277 -3.62 3.41 -11.86
N PRO A 278 -4.21 3.97 -10.80
CA PRO A 278 -5.66 4.18 -10.76
C PRO A 278 -6.11 5.11 -11.89
N ASP A 279 -7.39 5.06 -12.23
CA ASP A 279 -7.98 6.06 -13.10
C ASP A 279 -7.80 7.45 -12.47
N PRO A 280 -7.23 8.45 -13.18
CA PRO A 280 -7.05 9.80 -12.63
C PRO A 280 -8.34 10.45 -12.12
N SER A 281 -9.52 10.04 -12.61
CA SER A 281 -10.80 10.53 -12.10
C SER A 281 -11.17 10.01 -10.72
N SER A 282 -10.55 8.91 -10.25
CA SER A 282 -10.75 8.39 -8.90
C SER A 282 -9.77 8.97 -7.87
N VAL A 283 -8.86 9.86 -8.30
CA VAL A 283 -7.85 10.48 -7.44
C VAL A 283 -7.87 11.99 -7.57
N ASP A 284 -8.12 12.68 -6.46
CA ASP A 284 -8.24 14.14 -6.46
C ASP A 284 -6.95 14.86 -6.85
N GLY A 285 -7.11 16.03 -7.45
CA GLY A 285 -6.01 16.91 -7.83
C GLY A 285 -5.34 16.57 -9.16
N TYR A 286 -5.62 15.42 -9.77
CA TYR A 286 -5.16 15.11 -11.12
C TYR A 286 -6.00 15.81 -12.18
N ALA A 287 -5.32 16.35 -13.18
CA ALA A 287 -5.93 16.85 -14.39
C ALA A 287 -5.11 16.44 -15.61
N MET A 288 -5.76 16.32 -16.75
CA MET A 288 -5.07 16.09 -18.01
C MET A 288 -4.19 17.30 -18.34
N CYS A 289 -2.93 17.07 -18.66
CA CYS A 289 -2.04 18.12 -19.12
C CYS A 289 -2.45 18.57 -20.53
N ALA A 290 -2.92 19.82 -20.63
CA ALA A 290 -3.40 20.42 -21.87
C ALA A 290 -2.34 21.29 -22.59
N HIS A 291 -1.09 21.27 -22.13
CA HIS A 291 0.01 22.01 -22.76
C HIS A 291 0.43 21.34 -24.07
N ASP A 292 0.91 22.13 -25.04
CA ASP A 292 1.26 21.66 -26.39
C ASP A 292 2.24 20.48 -26.36
N GLU A 293 3.24 20.52 -25.47
CA GLU A 293 4.19 19.43 -25.28
C GLU A 293 3.51 18.09 -24.89
N CYS A 294 2.49 18.13 -24.04
CA CYS A 294 1.79 16.95 -23.54
C CYS A 294 0.88 16.30 -24.58
N ILE A 295 0.39 17.06 -25.56
CA ILE A 295 -0.56 16.60 -26.58
C ILE A 295 0.09 16.36 -27.95
N ALA A 296 1.38 16.68 -28.11
CA ALA A 296 2.08 16.65 -29.38
C ALA A 296 2.05 15.28 -30.08
N ASP A 297 2.11 14.18 -29.33
CA ASP A 297 2.10 12.80 -29.85
C ASP A 297 0.68 12.32 -30.20
N GLY A 298 -0.35 12.85 -29.53
CA GLY A 298 -1.76 12.46 -29.71
C GLY A 298 -2.12 11.03 -29.26
N GLU A 299 -1.16 10.13 -29.11
CA GLU A 299 -1.34 8.74 -28.69
C GLU A 299 -1.26 8.55 -27.17
N LEU A 300 -0.62 9.49 -26.48
CA LEU A 300 -0.42 9.51 -25.04
C LEU A 300 -1.32 10.57 -24.41
N GLN A 301 -2.03 10.22 -23.34
CA GLN A 301 -2.69 11.19 -22.48
C GLN A 301 -1.94 11.26 -21.15
N VAL A 302 -1.49 12.45 -20.79
CA VAL A 302 -0.67 12.69 -19.60
C VAL A 302 -1.54 13.36 -18.54
N TYR A 303 -1.56 12.79 -17.34
CA TYR A 303 -2.27 13.33 -16.19
C TYR A 303 -1.28 13.65 -15.08
N THR A 304 -1.31 14.89 -14.63
CA THR A 304 -0.42 15.41 -13.59
C THR A 304 -1.26 16.17 -12.56
N LEU A 305 -0.69 16.40 -11.39
CA LEU A 305 -1.36 17.23 -10.39
C LEU A 305 -1.51 18.66 -10.93
N GLY A 306 -2.75 19.14 -10.94
CA GLY A 306 -3.13 20.44 -11.50
C GLY A 306 -2.93 20.58 -13.01
N GLY A 307 -2.61 19.51 -13.75
CA GLY A 307 -2.39 19.55 -15.20
C GLY A 307 -1.08 20.23 -15.62
N ALA A 308 -0.06 20.22 -14.74
CA ALA A 308 1.27 20.76 -15.02
C ALA A 308 2.00 20.00 -16.15
N ALA A 309 2.80 20.74 -16.95
CA ALA A 309 3.67 20.19 -17.98
C ALA A 309 5.06 19.75 -17.45
N SER A 310 5.08 19.12 -16.29
CA SER A 310 6.28 18.56 -15.69
C SER A 310 5.99 17.14 -15.22
N LEU A 311 6.83 16.22 -15.66
CA LEU A 311 6.78 14.80 -15.32
C LEU A 311 7.54 14.57 -14.02
N ASP A 312 6.89 13.86 -13.10
CA ASP A 312 7.43 13.38 -11.83
C ASP A 312 6.88 11.97 -11.53
N GLU A 313 7.25 11.36 -10.41
CA GLU A 313 6.82 9.99 -10.05
C GLU A 313 5.29 9.86 -9.89
N ARG A 314 4.59 10.98 -9.67
CA ARG A 314 3.13 11.03 -9.53
C ARG A 314 2.43 11.10 -10.89
N THR A 315 3.15 11.31 -11.97
CA THR A 315 2.53 11.41 -13.29
C THR A 315 1.87 10.08 -13.71
N ILE A 316 0.66 10.17 -14.25
CA ILE A 316 -0.09 9.04 -14.79
C ILE A 316 -0.17 9.18 -16.31
N PHE A 317 0.12 8.10 -17.01
CA PHE A 317 0.01 8.01 -18.45
C PHE A 317 -1.13 7.10 -18.83
N ARG A 318 -1.99 7.53 -19.76
CA ARG A 318 -2.93 6.65 -20.45
C ARG A 318 -2.45 6.39 -21.87
N LEU A 319 -2.34 5.11 -22.20
CA LEU A 319 -1.87 4.62 -23.50
C LEU A 319 -2.61 3.33 -23.90
N LEU A 320 -2.49 2.92 -25.17
CA LEU A 320 -3.01 1.65 -25.66
C LEU A 320 -1.96 0.54 -25.52
N TRP A 321 -2.14 -0.34 -24.54
CA TRP A 321 -1.31 -1.52 -24.35
C TRP A 321 -1.53 -2.51 -25.50
N ASN A 322 -0.43 -2.96 -26.12
CA ASN A 322 -0.40 -3.74 -27.34
C ASN A 322 -1.29 -3.15 -28.45
N GLY A 323 -1.40 -1.82 -28.51
CA GLY A 323 -2.19 -1.08 -29.50
C GLY A 323 -3.72 -1.25 -29.41
N SER A 324 -4.26 -1.91 -28.38
CA SER A 324 -5.69 -2.23 -28.33
C SER A 324 -6.37 -1.98 -26.98
N ARG A 325 -5.65 -2.12 -25.86
CA ARG A 325 -6.25 -2.02 -24.54
C ARG A 325 -5.84 -0.71 -23.86
N PRO A 326 -6.76 0.25 -23.61
CA PRO A 326 -6.41 1.44 -22.83
C PRO A 326 -6.02 1.02 -21.42
N VAL A 327 -4.89 1.52 -20.93
CA VAL A 327 -4.39 1.30 -19.57
C VAL A 327 -3.88 2.60 -18.99
N TYR A 328 -3.98 2.75 -17.67
CA TYR A 328 -3.31 3.78 -16.91
C TYR A 328 -2.03 3.22 -16.30
N MET A 329 -0.91 3.90 -16.52
CA MET A 329 0.41 3.49 -16.07
C MET A 329 1.01 4.58 -15.20
N ALA A 330 1.52 4.19 -14.03
CA ALA A 330 2.26 5.09 -13.15
C ALA A 330 3.64 5.38 -13.74
N ASN A 331 4.09 6.63 -13.67
CA ASN A 331 5.45 7.03 -14.02
C ASN A 331 6.46 6.57 -12.96
N LYS A 332 6.50 5.28 -12.67
CA LYS A 332 7.29 4.72 -11.57
C LYS A 332 8.02 3.46 -12.01
N ARG A 333 9.28 3.37 -11.61
CA ARG A 333 10.07 2.14 -11.65
C ARG A 333 10.58 1.85 -10.26
N SER A 334 10.50 0.57 -9.88
CA SER A 334 11.22 0.06 -8.72
C SER A 334 12.12 -1.10 -9.16
N THR A 335 13.38 -1.01 -8.75
CA THR A 335 14.43 -1.98 -9.04
C THR A 335 15.07 -2.41 -7.72
N VAL A 336 15.31 -3.71 -7.59
CA VAL A 336 16.03 -4.30 -6.47
C VAL A 336 17.40 -4.70 -6.98
N SER A 337 18.46 -4.24 -6.32
CA SER A 337 19.83 -4.62 -6.66
C SER A 337 20.51 -5.35 -5.52
N ILE A 338 21.40 -6.27 -5.85
CA ILE A 338 22.26 -6.93 -4.86
C ILE A 338 23.28 -5.91 -4.34
N ARG A 339 23.32 -5.74 -3.01
CA ARG A 339 24.28 -4.82 -2.38
C ARG A 339 25.70 -5.27 -2.71
N GLY A 340 26.56 -4.31 -3.10
CA GLY A 340 27.92 -4.61 -3.55
C GLY A 340 28.04 -5.14 -4.98
N ALA A 341 26.94 -5.39 -5.69
CA ALA A 341 26.93 -5.82 -7.09
C ALA A 341 25.70 -5.25 -7.81
N SER A 342 25.64 -3.92 -7.98
CA SER A 342 24.45 -3.22 -8.47
C SER A 342 24.00 -3.59 -9.90
N HIS A 343 24.90 -4.17 -10.70
CA HIS A 343 24.57 -4.73 -12.02
C HIS A 343 23.69 -5.99 -11.91
N LEU A 344 23.79 -6.73 -10.80
CA LEU A 344 22.90 -7.83 -10.47
C LEU A 344 21.62 -7.24 -9.85
N ALA A 345 20.66 -6.92 -10.71
CA ALA A 345 19.43 -6.28 -10.30
C ALA A 345 18.22 -6.87 -11.03
N PHE A 346 17.04 -6.68 -10.47
CA PHE A 346 15.78 -7.09 -11.10
C PHE A 346 14.68 -6.05 -10.86
N ARG A 347 13.68 -6.00 -11.74
CA ARG A 347 12.48 -5.18 -11.50
C ARG A 347 11.73 -5.73 -10.29
N ASN A 348 11.42 -4.86 -9.34
CA ASN A 348 10.73 -5.22 -8.12
C ASN A 348 9.33 -5.77 -8.46
N PRO A 349 9.04 -7.05 -8.15
CA PRO A 349 7.77 -7.65 -8.51
C PRO A 349 6.66 -7.19 -7.57
N PRO A 350 5.38 -7.39 -7.96
CA PRO A 350 4.29 -7.26 -7.02
C PRO A 350 4.46 -8.28 -5.89
N GLN A 351 3.94 -7.93 -4.73
CA GLN A 351 3.93 -8.78 -3.57
C GLN A 351 2.93 -9.93 -3.78
N PHE A 352 3.41 -11.16 -3.67
CA PHE A 352 2.59 -12.38 -3.82
C PHE A 352 2.18 -13.01 -2.49
N MET A 353 2.67 -12.46 -1.38
CA MET A 353 2.45 -12.98 -0.02
C MET A 353 1.57 -12.00 0.75
N SER A 354 0.77 -12.49 1.68
CA SER A 354 -0.07 -11.63 2.52
C SER A 354 0.76 -11.03 3.67
N ILE A 355 1.63 -10.07 3.34
CA ILE A 355 2.40 -9.26 4.30
C ILE A 355 1.91 -7.79 4.26
N PRO A 356 1.96 -7.04 5.36
CA PRO A 356 1.47 -5.65 5.41
C PRO A 356 2.27 -4.66 4.57
#